data_AF-A0A2G9PC71-F1
#
_entry.id   AF-A0A2G9PC71-F1
#
_cell.length_a   1.000
_cell.length_b   1.000
_cell.length_c   1.000
_cell.angle_alpha   90.00
_cell.angle_beta   90.00
_cell.angle_gamma   90.00
#
_symmetry.space_group_name_H-M   'P 1'
#
loop_
_entity.id
_entity.type
_entity.pdbx_description
1 polymer ?
#
loop_
_entity_poly.entity_id
_entity_poly.type
_entity_poly.pdbx_seq_one_letter_code
_entity_poly.pdbx_strand_id
1 'polypeptide(L)'
;MFKMDLLFLVVLGISFLFFIFLGIKELVSKNSKKEFCVVCASIFLTWVLLLILNSLNLFQNKIIIAILIGESTLGLFYLINKKFKAMEIFKLPLILTLIVLGYTLLEGFTYSNEVLIFLGILWLFFGFIFFFRKNITFRKFANKLVECCRNF
;
A
#
# COMPACT_ATOMS: atom_id res chain seq x y z
N MET A 1 11.67 -20.56 -29.05
CA MET A 1 11.99 -20.21 -27.65
C MET A 1 10.75 -19.52 -27.08
N PHE A 2 9.95 -20.25 -26.28
CA PHE A 2 8.64 -19.79 -25.83
C PHE A 2 8.76 -18.48 -25.08
N LYS A 3 8.42 -17.37 -25.73
CA LYS A 3 8.13 -16.10 -25.09
C LYS A 3 6.75 -16.25 -24.45
N MET A 4 6.64 -17.15 -23.47
CA MET A 4 5.52 -17.13 -22.53
C MET A 4 5.53 -15.72 -21.96
N ASP A 5 4.45 -14.97 -22.18
CA ASP A 5 4.34 -13.64 -21.63
C ASP A 5 4.51 -13.75 -20.12
N LEU A 6 5.57 -13.14 -19.62
CA LEU A 6 5.93 -13.17 -18.20
C LEU A 6 4.78 -12.62 -17.33
N LEU A 7 3.97 -11.73 -17.92
CA LEU A 7 2.70 -11.27 -17.40
C LEU A 7 1.65 -12.39 -17.29
N PHE A 8 1.51 -13.23 -18.32
CA PHE A 8 0.60 -14.38 -18.28
C PHE A 8 0.95 -15.35 -17.15
N LEU A 9 2.24 -15.63 -16.95
CA LEU A 9 2.70 -16.49 -15.86
C LEU A 9 2.37 -15.90 -14.48
N VAL A 10 2.54 -14.58 -14.31
CA VAL A 10 2.18 -13.89 -13.06
C VAL A 10 0.67 -13.91 -12.81
N VAL A 11 -0.15 -13.60 -13.83
CA VAL A 11 -1.62 -13.65 -13.71
C VAL A 11 -2.12 -15.06 -13.38
N LEU A 12 -1.55 -16.07 -14.04
CA LEU A 12 -1.85 -17.48 -13.76
C LEU A 12 -1.43 -17.85 -12.33
N GLY A 13 -0.25 -17.42 -11.89
CA GLY A 13 0.26 -17.63 -10.53
C GLY A 13 -0.62 -17.02 -9.45
N ILE A 14 -1.06 -15.76 -9.63
CA ILE A 14 -1.99 -15.08 -8.70
C ILE A 14 -3.32 -15.84 -8.65
N SER A 15 -3.86 -16.23 -9.81
CA SER A 15 -5.12 -16.97 -9.89
C SER A 15 -5.04 -18.32 -9.20
N PHE A 16 -3.93 -19.03 -9.36
CA PHE A 16 -3.69 -20.32 -8.69
C PHE A 16 -3.54 -20.15 -7.17
N LEU A 17 -2.75 -19.18 -6.72
CA LEU A 17 -2.59 -18.84 -5.31
C LEU A 17 -3.93 -18.44 -4.67
N PHE A 18 -4.79 -17.73 -5.40
CA PHE A 18 -6.13 -17.38 -4.95
C PHE A 18 -6.95 -18.62 -4.61
N PHE A 19 -7.01 -19.61 -5.49
CA PHE A 19 -7.75 -20.84 -5.21
C PHE A 19 -7.14 -21.65 -4.05
N ILE A 20 -5.81 -21.69 -3.93
CA ILE A 20 -5.13 -22.32 -2.78
C ILE A 20 -5.54 -21.63 -1.48
N PHE A 21 -5.41 -20.31 -1.40
CA PHE A 21 -5.75 -19.56 -0.19
C PHE A 21 -7.24 -19.57 0.11
N LEU A 22 -8.10 -19.67 -0.90
CA LEU A 22 -9.53 -19.88 -0.71
C LEU A 22 -9.80 -21.24 -0.05
N GLY A 23 -9.15 -22.31 -0.52
CA GLY A 23 -9.25 -23.64 0.09
C GLY A 23 -8.74 -23.66 1.53
N ILE A 24 -7.59 -23.04 1.81
CA ILE A 24 -7.04 -22.91 3.16
C ILE A 24 -7.99 -22.11 4.06
N LYS A 25 -8.55 -21.00 3.55
CA LYS A 25 -9.52 -20.21 4.30
C LYS A 25 -10.72 -21.06 4.70
N GLU A 26 -11.27 -21.88 3.81
CA GLU A 26 -12.43 -22.73 4.13
C GLU A 26 -12.10 -23.78 5.21
N LEU A 27 -10.91 -24.38 5.15
CA LEU A 27 -10.45 -25.37 6.14
C LEU A 27 -10.17 -24.74 7.52
N VAL A 28 -9.60 -23.53 7.55
CA VAL A 28 -9.17 -22.85 8.79
C VAL A 28 -10.28 -21.98 9.40
N SER A 29 -11.20 -21.45 8.59
CA SER A 29 -12.31 -20.59 9.05
C SER A 29 -13.31 -21.33 9.93
N LYS A 30 -13.32 -22.67 9.91
CA LYS A 30 -14.04 -23.47 10.93
C LYS A 30 -13.59 -23.17 12.36
N ASN A 31 -12.37 -22.66 12.55
CA ASN A 31 -11.76 -22.50 13.88
C ASN A 31 -11.33 -21.06 14.22
N SER A 32 -11.45 -20.08 13.30
CA SER A 32 -10.95 -18.72 13.52
C SER A 32 -11.83 -17.64 12.89
N LYS A 33 -12.30 -16.68 13.71
CA LYS A 33 -13.21 -15.57 13.33
C LYS A 33 -12.53 -14.42 12.57
N LYS A 34 -11.32 -14.61 12.02
CA LYS A 34 -10.57 -13.54 11.34
C LYS A 34 -10.72 -13.65 9.83
N GLU A 35 -11.51 -12.75 9.27
CA GLU A 35 -11.67 -12.59 7.83
C GLU A 35 -10.46 -11.86 7.24
N PHE A 36 -9.53 -12.60 6.62
CA PHE A 36 -8.50 -12.01 5.76
C PHE A 36 -8.96 -12.04 4.29
N CYS A 37 -8.54 -11.04 3.50
CA CYS A 37 -8.84 -10.99 2.07
C CYS A 37 -7.90 -11.95 1.32
N VAL A 38 -8.48 -13.01 0.75
CA VAL A 38 -7.77 -14.04 -0.03
C VAL A 38 -7.04 -13.42 -1.22
N VAL A 39 -7.68 -12.48 -1.92
CA VAL A 39 -7.09 -11.77 -3.07
C VAL A 39 -5.87 -10.97 -2.63
N CYS A 40 -6.00 -10.16 -1.56
CA CYS A 40 -4.89 -9.36 -1.05
C CYS A 40 -3.72 -10.23 -0.61
N ALA A 41 -3.98 -11.36 0.06
CA ALA A 41 -2.94 -12.30 0.45
C ALA A 41 -2.22 -12.90 -0.77
N SER A 42 -2.97 -13.24 -1.82
CA SER A 42 -2.43 -13.83 -3.04
C SER A 42 -1.52 -12.85 -3.79
N ILE A 43 -2.00 -11.61 -3.98
CA ILE A 43 -1.22 -10.53 -4.61
C ILE A 43 0.03 -10.22 -3.77
N PHE A 44 -0.13 -10.10 -2.45
CA PHE A 44 0.96 -9.81 -1.52
C PHE A 44 2.06 -10.87 -1.59
N LEU A 45 1.68 -12.15 -1.48
CA LEU A 45 2.64 -13.25 -1.56
C LEU A 45 3.33 -13.29 -2.94
N THR A 46 2.57 -13.03 -4.01
CA THR A 46 3.12 -13.02 -5.36
C THR A 46 4.23 -11.98 -5.51
N TRP A 47 3.98 -10.71 -5.18
CA TRP A 47 5.01 -9.70 -5.37
C TRP A 47 6.18 -9.88 -4.41
N VAL A 48 5.96 -10.38 -3.19
CA VAL A 48 7.05 -10.71 -2.25
C VAL A 48 7.95 -11.79 -2.86
N LEU A 49 7.38 -12.85 -3.42
CA LEU A 49 8.14 -13.90 -4.11
C LEU A 49 8.89 -13.34 -5.33
N LEU A 50 8.24 -12.53 -6.15
CA LEU A 50 8.87 -11.90 -7.32
C LEU A 50 10.00 -10.95 -6.91
N LEU A 51 9.87 -10.25 -5.79
CA LEU A 51 10.90 -9.36 -5.26
C LEU A 51 12.13 -10.13 -4.79
N ILE A 52 11.93 -11.29 -4.15
CA ILE A 52 13.02 -12.21 -3.80
C ILE A 52 13.68 -12.78 -5.06
N LEU A 53 12.90 -13.17 -6.07
CA LEU A 53 13.47 -13.64 -7.35
C LEU A 53 14.24 -12.52 -8.06
N ASN A 54 13.78 -11.28 -7.96
CA ASN A 54 14.48 -10.12 -8.50
C ASN A 54 15.80 -9.87 -7.78
N SER A 55 15.87 -10.01 -6.45
CA SER A 55 17.15 -9.86 -5.72
C SER A 55 18.15 -10.99 -6.04
N LEU A 56 17.67 -12.17 -6.43
CA LEU A 56 18.49 -13.28 -6.93
C LEU A 56 18.85 -13.18 -8.42
N ASN A 57 18.48 -12.08 -9.10
CA ASN A 57 18.62 -11.89 -10.56
C ASN A 57 17.88 -12.94 -11.42
N LEU A 58 16.93 -13.67 -10.85
CA LEU A 58 16.11 -14.67 -11.55
C LEU A 58 14.87 -14.06 -12.22
N PHE A 59 14.52 -12.82 -11.87
CA PHE A 59 13.38 -12.10 -12.42
C PHE A 59 13.71 -10.62 -12.59
N GLN A 60 13.71 -10.09 -13.82
CA GLN A 60 14.19 -8.72 -14.07
C GLN A 60 13.07 -7.70 -14.32
N ASN A 61 11.81 -8.14 -14.46
CA ASN A 61 10.71 -7.25 -14.82
C ASN A 61 10.16 -6.49 -13.59
N LYS A 62 10.84 -5.41 -13.21
CA LYS A 62 10.44 -4.55 -12.08
C LYS A 62 9.08 -3.88 -12.27
N ILE A 63 8.61 -3.70 -13.52
CA ILE A 63 7.32 -3.06 -13.82
C ILE A 63 6.18 -3.87 -13.23
N ILE A 64 6.20 -5.20 -13.40
CA ILE A 64 5.14 -6.06 -12.87
C ILE A 64 5.12 -6.01 -11.34
N ILE A 65 6.29 -6.04 -10.69
CA ILE A 65 6.39 -5.95 -9.23
C ILE A 65 5.87 -4.59 -8.74
N ALA A 66 6.19 -3.50 -9.44
CA ALA A 66 5.72 -2.16 -9.12
C ALA A 66 4.19 -2.04 -9.18
N ILE A 67 3.55 -2.64 -10.19
CA ILE A 67 2.08 -2.64 -10.31
C ILE A 67 1.44 -3.39 -9.13
N LEU A 68 1.94 -4.58 -8.79
CA LEU A 68 1.41 -5.39 -7.67
C LEU A 68 1.61 -4.72 -6.29
N ILE A 69 2.74 -4.02 -6.10
CA ILE A 69 2.96 -3.18 -4.92
C ILE A 69 1.96 -2.02 -4.90
N GLY A 70 1.69 -1.38 -6.04
CA GLY A 70 0.69 -0.32 -6.18
C GLY A 70 -0.71 -0.76 -5.74
N GLU A 71 -1.17 -1.92 -6.20
CA GLU A 71 -2.46 -2.49 -5.78
C GLU A 71 -2.50 -2.80 -4.27
N SER A 72 -1.41 -3.37 -3.74
CA SER A 72 -1.29 -3.71 -2.31
C SER A 72 -1.26 -2.47 -1.41
N THR A 73 -0.53 -1.44 -1.81
CA THR A 73 -0.41 -0.17 -1.07
C THR A 73 -1.73 0.58 -1.04
N LEU A 74 -2.48 0.61 -2.14
CA LEU A 74 -3.84 1.17 -2.18
C LEU A 74 -4.80 0.38 -1.28
N GLY A 75 -4.76 -0.95 -1.34
CA GLY A 75 -5.56 -1.79 -0.44
C GLY A 75 -5.27 -1.52 1.04
N LEU A 76 -3.99 -1.41 1.40
CA LEU A 76 -3.55 -1.06 2.75
C LEU A 76 -4.02 0.34 3.16
N PHE A 77 -3.89 1.32 2.27
CA PHE A 77 -4.36 2.70 2.48
C PHE A 77 -5.85 2.73 2.84
N TYR A 78 -6.71 2.06 2.07
CA TYR A 78 -8.14 2.01 2.34
C TYR A 78 -8.46 1.31 3.67
N LEU A 79 -7.73 0.24 4.01
CA LEU A 79 -7.92 -0.48 5.27
C LEU A 79 -7.56 0.39 6.47
N ILE A 80 -6.42 1.09 6.42
CA ILE A 80 -5.99 2.04 7.47
C ILE A 80 -7.03 3.15 7.61
N ASN A 81 -7.47 3.75 6.50
CA ASN A 81 -8.43 4.85 6.53
C ASN A 81 -9.79 4.41 7.08
N LYS A 82 -10.25 3.20 6.77
CA LYS A 82 -11.50 2.63 7.33
C LYS A 82 -11.40 2.39 8.84
N LYS A 83 -10.24 1.93 9.33
CA LYS A 83 -10.03 1.59 10.74
C LYS A 83 -9.77 2.83 11.61
N PHE A 84 -9.02 3.80 11.08
CA PHE A 84 -8.59 4.99 11.82
C PHE A 84 -9.14 6.26 11.20
N LYS A 85 -10.41 6.58 11.49
CA LYS A 85 -11.05 7.84 11.03
C LYS A 85 -10.28 9.10 11.41
N ALA A 86 -9.51 9.07 12.51
CA ALA A 86 -8.65 10.19 12.90
C ALA A 86 -7.49 10.45 11.91
N MET A 87 -7.08 9.44 11.14
CA MET A 87 -6.04 9.55 10.11
C MET A 87 -6.55 10.09 8.77
N GLU A 88 -7.85 10.42 8.64
CA GLU A 88 -8.43 10.98 7.41
C GLU A 88 -7.69 12.27 6.94
N ILE A 89 -7.15 13.05 7.88
CA ILE A 89 -6.39 14.27 7.59
C ILE A 89 -5.00 13.92 7.01
N PHE A 90 -4.44 12.76 7.35
CA PHE A 90 -3.12 12.31 6.92
C PHE A 90 -3.17 11.48 5.64
N LYS A 91 -4.29 11.45 4.90
CA LYS A 91 -4.42 10.66 3.66
C LYS A 91 -3.28 10.92 2.67
N LEU A 92 -3.00 12.20 2.39
CA LEU A 92 -1.95 12.60 1.46
C LEU A 92 -0.54 12.17 1.94
N PRO A 93 -0.09 12.53 3.16
CA PRO A 93 1.22 12.06 3.63
C PRO A 93 1.30 10.53 3.73
N LEU A 94 0.21 9.84 4.08
CA LEU A 94 0.18 8.38 4.14
C LEU A 94 0.39 7.74 2.76
N ILE A 95 -0.34 8.19 1.73
CA ILE A 95 -0.22 7.61 0.38
C ILE A 95 1.15 7.87 -0.23
N LEU A 96 1.70 9.08 -0.05
CA LEU A 96 3.05 9.41 -0.51
C LEU A 96 4.11 8.58 0.20
N THR A 97 3.94 8.34 1.51
CA THR A 97 4.84 7.47 2.27
C THR A 97 4.78 6.02 1.76
N LEU A 98 3.59 5.50 1.45
CA LEU A 98 3.42 4.16 0.88
C LEU A 98 4.06 4.03 -0.51
N ILE A 99 3.96 5.07 -1.34
CA ILE A 99 4.61 5.10 -2.66
C ILE A 99 6.13 5.05 -2.50
N VAL A 100 6.70 5.89 -1.62
CA VAL A 100 8.16 5.90 -1.37
C VAL A 100 8.60 4.56 -0.80
N LEU A 101 7.87 3.98 0.15
CA LEU A 101 8.17 2.63 0.67
C LEU A 101 8.17 1.58 -0.45
N GLY A 102 7.17 1.60 -1.34
CA GLY A 102 7.11 0.70 -2.48
C GLY A 102 8.30 0.86 -3.43
N TYR A 103 8.72 2.10 -3.69
CA TYR A 103 9.92 2.40 -4.47
C TYR A 103 11.19 1.89 -3.78
N THR A 104 11.35 2.14 -2.47
CA THR A 104 12.51 1.68 -1.69
C THR A 104 12.63 0.16 -1.70
N LEU A 105 11.51 -0.57 -1.70
CA LEU A 105 11.52 -2.03 -1.80
C LEU A 105 12.08 -2.53 -3.15
N LEU A 106 11.90 -1.76 -4.23
CA LEU A 106 12.32 -2.14 -5.58
C LEU A 106 13.73 -1.68 -5.97
N GLU A 107 14.05 -0.44 -5.61
CA GLU A 107 15.28 0.25 -6.04
C GLU A 107 16.22 0.58 -4.87
N GLY A 108 15.84 0.29 -3.63
CA GLY A 108 16.59 0.69 -2.44
C GLY A 108 16.51 2.19 -2.16
N PHE A 109 17.48 2.70 -1.40
CA PHE A 109 17.59 4.12 -1.03
C PHE A 109 18.30 4.94 -2.11
N THR A 110 17.79 4.88 -3.35
CA THR A 110 18.39 5.53 -4.53
C THR A 110 17.79 6.91 -4.86
N TYR A 111 16.80 7.36 -4.10
CA TYR A 111 16.19 8.68 -4.23
C TYR A 111 16.97 9.76 -3.47
N SER A 112 16.79 11.03 -3.84
CA SER A 112 17.44 12.16 -3.18
C SER A 112 16.91 12.37 -1.77
N ASN A 113 17.76 12.91 -0.89
CA ASN A 113 17.38 13.29 0.48
C ASN A 113 16.22 14.31 0.51
N GLU A 114 16.02 15.06 -0.57
CA GLU A 114 14.92 16.01 -0.75
C GLU A 114 13.54 15.33 -0.64
N VAL A 115 13.40 14.10 -1.12
CA VAL A 115 12.14 13.34 -1.02
C VAL A 115 11.77 13.08 0.44
N LEU A 116 12.76 12.75 1.28
CA LEU A 116 12.56 12.52 2.71
C LEU A 116 12.26 13.83 3.45
N ILE A 117 12.97 14.91 3.12
CA ILE A 117 12.74 16.24 3.69
C ILE A 117 11.32 16.70 3.36
N PHE A 118 10.90 16.55 2.10
CA PHE A 118 9.55 16.91 1.65
C PHE A 118 8.48 16.10 2.37
N LEU A 119 8.64 14.78 2.48
CA LEU A 119 7.74 13.92 3.27
C LEU A 119 7.68 14.36 4.73
N GLY A 120 8.82 14.65 5.34
CA GLY A 120 8.92 15.15 6.72
C GLY A 120 8.16 16.45 6.92
N ILE A 121 8.35 17.44 6.04
CA ILE A 121 7.64 18.73 6.05
C ILE A 121 6.13 18.49 5.89
N LEU A 122 5.71 17.61 4.99
CA LEU A 122 4.31 17.30 4.75
C LEU A 122 3.67 16.69 6.01
N TRP A 123 4.32 15.71 6.62
CA TRP A 123 3.87 15.11 7.88
C TRP A 123 3.79 16.13 9.01
N LEU A 124 4.77 17.02 9.14
CA LEU A 124 4.77 18.10 10.12
C LEU A 124 3.63 19.09 9.88
N PHE A 125 3.39 19.48 8.62
CA PHE A 125 2.32 20.40 8.24
C PHE A 125 0.93 19.84 8.58
N PHE A 126 0.65 18.59 8.19
CA PHE A 126 -0.62 17.94 8.53
C PHE A 126 -0.71 17.62 10.03
N GLY A 127 0.41 17.31 10.69
CA GLY A 127 0.50 17.14 12.14
C GLY A 127 0.15 18.41 12.91
N PHE A 128 0.66 19.55 12.44
CA PHE A 128 0.35 20.86 12.99
C PHE A 128 -1.16 21.16 12.84
N ILE A 129 -1.73 20.97 11.65
CA ILE A 129 -3.17 21.17 11.41
C ILE A 129 -4.01 20.27 12.35
N PHE A 130 -3.61 19.01 12.50
CA PHE A 130 -4.29 18.07 13.40
C PHE A 130 -4.29 18.54 14.86
N PHE A 131 -3.15 19.01 15.36
CA PHE A 131 -3.00 19.49 16.73
C PHE A 131 -3.79 20.78 16.99
N PHE A 132 -3.71 21.75 16.07
CA PHE A 132 -4.35 23.05 16.21
C PHE A 132 -5.84 23.08 15.82
N ARG A 133 -6.41 21.96 15.35
CA ARG A 133 -7.83 21.84 15.00
C ARG A 133 -8.78 22.22 16.14
N LYS A 134 -8.36 22.01 17.40
CA LYS A 134 -9.16 22.38 18.59
C LYS A 134 -9.10 23.88 18.93
N ASN A 135 -8.15 24.61 18.37
CA ASN A 135 -7.94 26.02 18.69
C ASN A 135 -8.86 26.93 17.86
N ILE A 136 -9.48 27.94 18.47
CA ILE A 136 -10.57 28.75 17.89
C ILE A 136 -10.14 29.48 16.61
N THR A 137 -8.90 29.96 16.54
CA THR A 137 -8.39 30.78 15.43
C THR A 137 -8.24 29.98 14.13
N PHE A 138 -7.85 28.70 14.21
CA PHE A 138 -7.57 27.86 13.03
C PHE A 138 -8.67 26.84 12.73
N ARG A 139 -9.72 26.81 13.54
CA ARG A 139 -10.82 25.84 13.44
C ARG A 139 -11.52 25.87 12.08
N LYS A 140 -11.75 27.04 11.49
CA LYS A 140 -12.40 27.17 10.17
C LYS A 140 -11.56 26.57 9.03
N PHE A 141 -10.26 26.89 8.98
CA PHE A 141 -9.36 26.40 7.94
C PHE A 141 -9.10 24.91 8.08
N ALA A 142 -8.79 24.46 9.31
CA ALA A 142 -8.59 23.05 9.61
C ALA A 142 -9.83 22.22 9.27
N ASN A 143 -11.03 22.66 9.66
CA ASN A 143 -12.26 21.94 9.32
C ASN A 143 -12.52 21.89 7.82
N LYS A 144 -12.26 22.96 7.07
CA LYS A 144 -12.43 22.96 5.60
C LYS A 144 -11.48 21.97 4.92
N LEU A 145 -10.22 21.90 5.37
CA LEU A 145 -9.24 20.90 4.90
C LEU A 145 -9.64 19.48 5.28
N VAL A 146 -10.05 19.26 6.53
CA VAL A 146 -10.53 17.94 7.00
C VAL A 146 -11.74 17.50 6.18
N GLU A 147 -12.66 18.41 5.87
CA GLU A 147 -13.86 18.13 5.10
C GLU A 147 -13.53 17.77 3.64
N CYS A 148 -12.61 18.51 3.01
CA CYS A 148 -12.03 18.15 1.70
C CYS A 148 -11.36 16.77 1.72
N CYS A 149 -10.59 16.45 2.77
CA CYS A 149 -9.94 15.15 2.87
C CYS A 149 -10.92 14.01 3.22
N ARG A 150 -12.06 14.31 3.84
CA ARG A 150 -13.06 13.32 4.28
C ARG A 150 -14.01 12.91 3.15
N ASN A 151 -14.42 13.85 2.29
CA ASN A 151 -15.45 13.65 1.27
C ASN A 151 -14.90 13.21 -0.12
N PHE A 152 -13.82 12.43 -0.14
CA PHE A 152 -13.26 11.83 -1.36
C PHE A 152 -13.51 10.33 -1.38
#